data_AF-A0A7S3TQI4-F1
#
_entry.id   AF-A0A7S3TQI4-F1
#
_cell.length_a   1.000
_cell.length_b   1.000
_cell.length_c   1.000
_cell.angle_alpha   90.00
_cell.angle_beta   90.00
_cell.angle_gamma   90.00
#
_symmetry.space_group_name_H-M   'P 1'
#
loop_
_entity.id
_entity.type
_entity.pdbx_description
1 polymer ?
#
loop_
_entity_poly.entity_id
_entity_poly.type
_entity_poly.pdbx_seq_one_letter_code
_entity_poly.pdbx_strand_id
1 'polypeptide(L)'
;GERTESAKVIKLKTLTENSNLRRLAEDIVDKCKLIHESKLGRVEELLYELRDGRNRGGSKVGGSGSRRSTKEIEGDSAPVGGGAGREEAASLSKLEQYVEMMYDGTEAATHATHQVLQLSRSPENLEALIQNEALVGLLARLLKEEGKKSQDLAINVLYVLYAFSSFSQFHPYLVSAAVGSQILSIVALECKRHELRERERAKEREAAAKGDADKVKLKEKEKRYKMQARKQEKLLYVCFHVLLNLAEEAEIERKMSKKGII
;
A
#
# COMPACT_ATOMS: atom_id res chain seq x y z
N GLY A 1 5.92 33.43 -12.52
CA GLY A 1 5.36 32.29 -13.26
C GLY A 1 6.40 31.19 -13.25
N GLU A 2 6.46 30.46 -12.15
CA GLU A 2 7.47 29.41 -11.93
C GLU A 2 7.10 28.17 -12.74
N ARG A 3 8.04 27.73 -13.57
CA ARG A 3 7.99 26.42 -14.24
C ARG A 3 8.65 25.42 -13.29
N THR A 4 7.91 24.45 -12.82
CA THR A 4 8.48 23.24 -12.21
C THR A 4 9.05 22.37 -13.33
N GLU A 5 10.35 22.08 -13.27
CA GLU A 5 11.12 21.42 -14.34
C GLU A 5 10.73 19.95 -14.62
N SER A 6 9.71 19.41 -13.97
CA SER A 6 9.29 18.00 -14.11
C SER A 6 8.04 17.79 -14.96
N ALA A 7 7.38 18.86 -15.43
CA ALA A 7 6.15 18.77 -16.22
C ALA A 7 6.27 19.50 -17.56
N LYS A 8 6.37 18.75 -18.67
CA LYS A 8 6.28 19.32 -20.02
C LYS A 8 4.84 19.26 -20.51
N VAL A 9 4.12 20.38 -20.41
CA VAL A 9 2.76 20.50 -20.95
C VAL A 9 2.82 20.59 -22.48
N ILE A 10 2.42 19.52 -23.16
CA ILE A 10 2.32 19.49 -24.62
C ILE A 10 0.93 19.97 -25.02
N LYS A 11 0.87 21.17 -25.62
CA LYS A 11 -0.36 21.69 -26.23
C LYS A 11 -0.55 21.05 -27.60
N LEU A 12 -1.40 20.03 -27.67
CA LEU A 12 -1.83 19.43 -28.93
C LEU A 12 -2.76 20.42 -29.65
N LYS A 13 -2.25 21.08 -30.71
CA LYS A 13 -3.01 22.12 -31.44
C LYS A 13 -4.16 21.57 -32.29
N THR A 14 -4.15 20.27 -32.60
CA THR A 14 -5.13 19.66 -33.53
C THR A 14 -5.45 18.22 -33.11
N LEU A 15 -6.25 18.05 -32.06
CA LEU A 15 -6.96 16.80 -31.80
C LEU A 15 -8.37 16.92 -32.41
N THR A 16 -8.49 16.67 -33.72
CA THR A 16 -9.76 16.63 -34.46
C THR A 16 -10.07 15.18 -34.89
N GLU A 17 -11.31 14.88 -35.30
CA GLU A 17 -11.77 13.51 -35.60
C GLU A 17 -10.92 12.79 -36.66
N ASN A 18 -10.26 13.54 -37.53
CA ASN A 18 -9.41 13.04 -38.62
C ASN A 18 -7.90 13.08 -38.33
N SER A 19 -7.48 13.41 -37.10
CA SER A 19 -6.06 13.40 -36.74
C SER A 19 -5.52 11.97 -36.67
N ASN A 20 -4.42 11.70 -37.40
CA ASN A 20 -3.71 10.42 -37.33
C ASN A 20 -3.03 10.26 -35.96
N LEU A 21 -3.71 9.58 -35.03
CA LEU A 21 -3.30 9.41 -33.63
C LEU A 21 -1.96 8.69 -33.48
N ARG A 22 -1.65 7.75 -34.38
CA ARG A 22 -0.37 7.03 -34.43
C ARG A 22 0.82 7.95 -34.71
N ARG A 23 0.71 8.80 -35.73
CA ARG A 23 1.74 9.81 -36.04
C ARG A 23 1.89 10.84 -34.92
N LEU A 24 0.79 11.17 -34.25
CA LEU A 24 0.81 12.08 -33.10
C LEU A 24 1.49 11.45 -31.89
N ALA A 25 1.29 10.14 -31.65
CA ALA A 25 1.98 9.38 -30.61
C ALA A 25 3.48 9.26 -30.90
N GLU A 26 3.87 8.97 -32.14
CA GLU A 26 5.27 8.98 -32.62
C GLU A 26 5.92 10.36 -32.38
N ASP A 27 5.27 11.44 -32.82
CA ASP A 27 5.74 12.81 -32.58
C ASP A 27 5.87 13.20 -31.10
N ILE A 28 5.00 12.66 -30.23
CA ILE A 28 5.04 12.92 -28.78
C ILE A 28 6.19 12.17 -28.13
N VAL A 29 6.40 10.91 -28.50
CA VAL A 29 7.50 10.07 -28.02
C VAL A 29 8.84 10.67 -28.46
N ASP A 30 8.97 11.07 -29.72
CA ASP A 30 10.19 11.71 -30.25
C ASP A 30 10.51 13.05 -29.56
N LYS A 31 9.49 13.81 -29.13
CA LYS A 31 9.66 15.10 -28.43
C LYS A 31 9.80 14.95 -26.90
N CYS A 32 9.71 13.73 -26.37
CA CYS A 32 9.74 13.42 -24.94
C CYS A 32 10.84 12.42 -24.58
N LYS A 33 12.01 12.94 -24.17
CA LYS A 33 13.16 12.15 -23.69
C LYS A 33 12.88 11.25 -22.46
N LEU A 34 11.72 11.41 -21.81
CA LEU A 34 11.29 10.65 -20.63
C LEU A 34 10.39 9.45 -20.97
N ILE A 35 9.93 9.34 -22.22
CA ILE A 35 9.04 8.26 -22.67
C ILE A 35 9.83 7.39 -23.64
N HIS A 36 10.11 6.16 -23.25
CA HIS A 36 10.81 5.20 -24.10
C HIS A 36 9.91 4.70 -25.25
N GLU A 37 10.48 4.49 -26.45
CA GLU A 37 9.78 4.10 -27.68
C GLU A 37 8.87 2.86 -27.52
N SER A 38 9.22 1.96 -26.60
CA SER A 38 8.40 0.79 -26.23
C SER A 38 7.01 1.14 -25.68
N LYS A 39 6.76 2.40 -25.30
CA LYS A 39 5.48 2.87 -24.73
C LYS A 39 4.61 3.62 -25.74
N LEU A 40 4.99 3.64 -27.03
CA LEU A 40 4.25 4.28 -28.11
C LEU A 40 2.79 3.82 -28.19
N GLY A 41 2.53 2.52 -28.09
CA GLY A 41 1.16 2.00 -28.09
C GLY A 41 0.31 2.51 -26.92
N ARG A 42 0.93 2.71 -25.75
CA ARG A 42 0.23 3.26 -24.57
C ARG A 42 -0.08 4.75 -24.74
N VAL A 43 0.82 5.50 -25.37
CA VAL A 43 0.59 6.90 -25.72
C VAL A 43 -0.55 7.01 -26.75
N GLU A 44 -0.60 6.11 -27.73
CA GLU A 44 -1.68 6.04 -28.71
C GLU A 44 -3.04 5.75 -28.04
N GLU A 45 -3.13 4.75 -27.16
CA GLU A 45 -4.33 4.44 -26.37
C GLU A 45 -4.84 5.64 -25.57
N LEU A 46 -3.94 6.36 -24.88
CA LEU A 46 -4.31 7.55 -24.10
C LEU A 46 -4.83 8.70 -24.99
N LEU A 47 -4.27 8.86 -26.19
CA LEU A 47 -4.78 9.83 -27.17
C LEU A 47 -6.16 9.42 -27.71
N TYR A 48 -6.41 8.12 -27.89
CA TYR A 48 -7.74 7.59 -28.21
C TYR A 48 -8.74 7.88 -27.09
N GLU A 49 -8.40 7.57 -25.83
CA GLU A 49 -9.25 7.81 -24.65
C GLU A 49 -9.56 9.31 -24.46
N LEU A 50 -8.58 10.19 -24.65
CA LEU A 50 -8.77 11.64 -24.57
C LEU A 50 -9.67 12.18 -25.68
N ARG A 51 -9.60 11.62 -26.89
CA ARG A 51 -10.49 11.97 -28.00
C ARG A 51 -11.93 11.52 -27.71
N ASP A 52 -12.10 10.29 -27.24
CA ASP A 52 -13.41 9.71 -26.95
C ASP A 52 -14.08 10.36 -25.73
N GLY A 53 -13.30 10.73 -24.72
CA GLY A 53 -13.76 11.49 -23.55
C GLY A 53 -14.16 12.92 -23.88
N ARG A 54 -13.54 13.56 -24.88
CA ARG A 54 -13.87 14.93 -25.30
C ARG A 54 -15.13 15.01 -26.15
N ASN A 55 -15.46 13.97 -26.91
CA ASN A 55 -16.73 13.87 -27.65
C ASN A 55 -17.93 13.55 -26.73
N ARG A 56 -17.70 13.17 -25.47
CA ARG A 56 -18.73 12.85 -24.46
C ARG A 56 -18.90 13.92 -23.38
N GLY A 57 -18.64 15.18 -23.70
CA GLY A 57 -18.82 16.29 -22.77
C GLY A 57 -20.28 16.76 -22.66
N GLY A 58 -21.12 16.08 -21.87
CA GLY A 58 -22.42 16.61 -21.47
C GLY A 58 -23.32 15.64 -20.68
N SER A 59 -23.49 15.94 -19.38
CA SER A 59 -24.52 15.43 -18.45
C SER A 59 -24.21 14.18 -17.60
N LYS A 60 -24.63 14.31 -16.33
CA LYS A 60 -24.54 13.37 -15.21
C LYS A 60 -25.39 12.11 -15.39
N VAL A 61 -25.04 11.11 -14.55
CA VAL A 61 -25.84 9.99 -14.00
C VAL A 61 -25.74 8.64 -14.73
N GLY A 62 -25.24 7.65 -13.98
CA GLY A 62 -25.97 6.38 -13.79
C GLY A 62 -25.48 5.13 -14.52
N GLY A 63 -24.75 4.28 -13.79
CA GLY A 63 -25.13 2.87 -13.63
C GLY A 63 -24.99 1.88 -14.80
N SER A 64 -24.11 0.89 -14.55
CA SER A 64 -24.22 -0.51 -14.97
C SER A 64 -23.66 -0.93 -16.35
N GLY A 65 -22.47 -1.53 -16.29
CA GLY A 65 -22.40 -2.97 -16.55
C GLY A 65 -21.83 -3.46 -17.88
N SER A 66 -20.57 -3.90 -17.80
CA SER A 66 -20.09 -5.21 -18.27
C SER A 66 -19.06 -5.24 -19.41
N ARG A 67 -17.79 -5.27 -18.96
CA ARG A 67 -16.73 -6.25 -19.27
C ARG A 67 -16.18 -6.35 -20.70
N ARG A 68 -14.86 -6.05 -20.79
CA ARG A 68 -13.84 -7.12 -20.79
C ARG A 68 -12.51 -6.61 -20.22
N SER A 69 -12.18 -7.09 -19.02
CA SER A 69 -11.08 -6.64 -18.16
C SER A 69 -9.88 -7.58 -18.31
N THR A 70 -8.72 -6.97 -18.58
CA THR A 70 -7.38 -7.49 -18.30
C THR A 70 -7.21 -7.60 -16.79
N LYS A 71 -6.78 -8.78 -16.31
CA LYS A 71 -6.61 -9.14 -14.89
C LYS A 71 -5.79 -8.10 -14.11
N GLU A 72 -6.50 -7.22 -13.43
CA GLU A 72 -6.03 -6.44 -12.30
C GLU A 72 -5.98 -7.36 -11.07
N ILE A 73 -4.93 -7.25 -10.27
CA ILE A 73 -4.83 -7.92 -8.97
C ILE A 73 -5.76 -7.16 -8.02
N GLU A 74 -7.03 -7.56 -8.00
CA GLU A 74 -8.01 -7.19 -6.98
C GLU A 74 -7.61 -7.86 -5.66
N GLY A 75 -6.79 -7.16 -4.88
CA GLY A 75 -6.67 -7.38 -3.44
C GLY A 75 -7.73 -6.56 -2.71
N ASP A 76 -8.91 -7.15 -2.56
CA ASP A 76 -10.00 -6.82 -1.63
C ASP A 76 -9.91 -5.44 -0.94
N SER A 77 -10.59 -4.45 -1.54
CA SER A 77 -10.82 -3.12 -0.99
C SER A 77 -11.35 -3.19 0.46
N ALA A 78 -10.72 -2.42 1.34
CA ALA A 78 -11.04 -2.30 2.76
C ALA A 78 -12.55 -2.04 3.05
N PRO A 79 -13.00 -2.34 4.28
CA PRO A 79 -12.91 -1.27 5.28
C PRO A 79 -12.34 -1.76 6.62
N VAL A 80 -11.36 -1.03 7.14
CA VAL A 80 -11.19 -0.94 8.60
C VAL A 80 -12.37 -0.09 9.11
N GLY A 81 -13.04 -0.60 10.15
CA GLY A 81 -14.40 -0.23 10.55
C GLY A 81 -14.65 1.26 10.78
N GLY A 82 -15.91 1.63 10.54
CA GLY A 82 -16.40 3.00 10.61
C GLY A 82 -16.44 3.60 12.01
N GLY A 83 -16.01 4.85 12.08
CA GLY A 83 -16.58 5.89 12.92
C GLY A 83 -16.95 7.06 12.00
N ALA A 84 -18.23 7.42 11.96
CA ALA A 84 -18.71 8.63 11.30
C ALA A 84 -18.28 9.86 12.11
N GLY A 85 -17.01 10.23 11.98
CA GLY A 85 -16.52 11.59 12.19
C GLY A 85 -15.95 12.05 10.87
N ARG A 86 -16.13 13.33 10.50
CA ARG A 86 -15.29 13.91 9.44
C ARG A 86 -13.85 13.85 9.95
N GLU A 87 -13.14 12.76 9.64
CA GLU A 87 -11.68 12.73 9.77
C GLU A 87 -11.17 13.87 8.89
N GLU A 88 -10.42 14.77 9.52
CA GLU A 88 -9.79 15.88 8.83
C GLU A 88 -8.93 15.28 7.71
N ALA A 89 -9.12 15.76 6.47
CA ALA A 89 -8.41 15.20 5.32
C ALA A 89 -6.89 15.29 5.57
N ALA A 90 -6.19 14.16 5.42
CA ALA A 90 -4.75 14.10 5.59
C ALA A 90 -4.08 15.16 4.69
N SER A 91 -3.22 15.99 5.26
CA SER A 91 -2.51 17.03 4.54
C SER A 91 -1.01 16.89 4.70
N LEU A 92 -0.27 16.98 3.59
CA LEU A 92 1.19 16.93 3.60
C LEU A 92 1.80 18.08 4.43
N SER A 93 1.12 19.23 4.51
CA SER A 93 1.54 20.36 5.34
C SER A 93 1.57 20.05 6.84
N LYS A 94 0.91 18.97 7.28
CA LYS A 94 0.86 18.54 8.68
C LYS A 94 1.77 17.33 8.97
N LEU A 95 2.66 16.98 8.04
CA LEU A 95 3.53 15.80 8.18
C LEU A 95 4.34 15.84 9.48
N GLU A 96 4.91 16.99 9.83
CA GLU A 96 5.66 17.18 11.08
C GLU A 96 4.81 16.90 12.32
N GLN A 97 3.56 17.38 12.35
CA GLN A 97 2.62 17.12 13.44
C GLN A 97 2.27 15.64 13.55
N TYR A 98 2.12 14.94 12.41
CA TYR A 98 1.91 13.49 12.42
C TYR A 98 3.13 12.75 12.94
N VAL A 99 4.34 13.18 12.58
CA VAL A 99 5.61 12.60 13.07
C VAL A 99 5.79 12.84 14.58
N GLU A 100 5.42 14.01 15.11
CA GLU A 100 5.43 14.29 16.55
C GLU A 100 4.42 13.42 17.30
N MET A 101 3.19 13.33 16.80
CA MET A 101 2.11 12.52 17.41
C MET A 101 2.44 11.02 17.47
N MET A 102 3.36 10.53 16.63
CA MET A 102 3.86 9.16 16.70
C MET A 102 4.65 8.84 17.97
N TYR A 103 5.14 9.86 18.71
CA TYR A 103 5.83 9.67 19.98
C TYR A 103 4.86 9.59 21.18
N ASP A 104 3.59 9.97 21.01
CA ASP A 104 2.60 10.09 22.09
C ASP A 104 1.88 8.78 22.43
N GLY A 105 2.54 7.65 22.24
CA GLY A 105 2.04 6.31 22.57
C GLY A 105 1.25 5.61 21.46
N THR A 106 0.82 4.37 21.73
CA THR A 106 0.32 3.45 20.70
C THR A 106 -0.94 3.94 19.99
N GLU A 107 -1.90 4.54 20.71
CA GLU A 107 -3.16 5.02 20.11
C GLU A 107 -2.92 6.24 19.21
N ALA A 108 -2.18 7.24 19.71
CA ALA A 108 -1.79 8.42 18.96
C ALA A 108 -0.96 8.05 17.71
N ALA A 109 0.00 7.14 17.87
CA ALA A 109 0.78 6.61 16.76
C ALA A 109 -0.07 5.83 15.75
N THR A 110 -1.11 5.12 16.19
CA THR A 110 -2.04 4.43 15.28
C THR A 110 -2.80 5.43 14.41
N HIS A 111 -3.29 6.52 15.01
CA HIS A 111 -3.94 7.59 14.25
C HIS A 111 -2.96 8.34 13.34
N ALA A 112 -1.75 8.64 13.82
CA ALA A 112 -0.73 9.35 13.03
C ALA A 112 -0.31 8.56 11.80
N THR A 113 0.00 7.28 11.99
CA THR A 113 0.37 6.37 10.89
C THR A 113 -0.79 6.15 9.93
N HIS A 114 -2.04 6.24 10.38
CA HIS A 114 -3.20 6.23 9.49
C HIS A 114 -3.22 7.46 8.57
N GLN A 115 -2.96 8.65 9.10
CA GLN A 115 -2.90 9.88 8.29
C GLN A 115 -1.76 9.82 7.26
N VAL A 116 -0.58 9.36 7.68
CA VAL A 116 0.56 9.15 6.76
C VAL A 116 0.23 8.10 5.69
N LEU A 117 -0.48 7.04 6.04
CA LEU A 117 -0.98 6.06 5.06
C LEU A 117 -1.92 6.68 4.04
N GLN A 118 -2.82 7.58 4.45
CA GLN A 118 -3.68 8.28 3.48
C GLN A 118 -2.85 9.12 2.51
N LEU A 119 -1.82 9.81 3.00
CA LEU A 119 -0.90 10.57 2.14
C LEU A 119 -0.15 9.68 1.16
N SER A 120 0.31 8.50 1.60
CA SER A 120 1.10 7.57 0.77
C SER A 120 0.30 6.87 -0.33
N ARG A 121 -1.03 6.98 -0.35
CA ARG A 121 -1.86 6.46 -1.44
C ARG A 121 -1.76 7.29 -2.72
N SER A 122 -1.35 8.56 -2.60
CA SER A 122 -1.11 9.44 -3.74
C SER A 122 0.37 9.39 -4.12
N PRO A 123 0.74 8.89 -5.33
CA PRO A 123 2.14 8.78 -5.74
C PRO A 123 2.90 10.11 -5.70
N GLU A 124 2.21 11.23 -5.94
CA GLU A 124 2.76 12.59 -5.90
C GLU A 124 3.32 12.98 -4.52
N ASN A 125 2.78 12.39 -3.44
CA ASN A 125 3.22 12.67 -2.08
C ASN A 125 4.43 11.82 -1.66
N LEU A 126 4.70 10.70 -2.34
CA LEU A 126 5.67 9.70 -1.87
C LEU A 126 7.09 10.26 -1.79
N GLU A 127 7.47 11.07 -2.77
CA GLU A 127 8.79 11.69 -2.79
C GLU A 127 8.98 12.63 -1.59
N ALA A 128 8.00 13.49 -1.30
CA ALA A 128 8.04 14.36 -0.14
C ALA A 128 8.02 13.60 1.20
N LEU A 129 7.26 12.50 1.28
CA LEU A 129 7.19 11.67 2.47
C LEU A 129 8.53 10.96 2.74
N ILE A 130 9.14 10.35 1.74
CA ILE A 130 10.36 9.56 1.93
C ILE A 130 11.61 10.43 2.12
N GLN A 131 11.61 11.64 1.57
CA GLN A 131 12.68 12.63 1.81
C GLN A 131 12.69 13.15 3.25
N ASN A 132 11.62 12.95 4.02
CA ASN A 132 11.65 13.19 5.46
C ASN A 132 12.54 12.13 6.13
N GLU A 133 13.79 12.51 6.44
CA GLU A 133 14.82 11.60 6.97
C GLU A 133 14.37 10.86 8.25
N ALA A 134 13.53 11.49 9.07
CA ALA A 134 13.06 10.91 10.32
C ALA A 134 11.93 9.88 10.12
N LEU A 135 11.11 10.03 9.06
CA LEU A 135 9.87 9.27 8.90
C LEU A 135 10.13 7.76 8.74
N VAL A 136 10.97 7.36 7.79
CA VAL A 136 11.20 5.92 7.51
C VAL A 136 11.82 5.22 8.71
N GLY A 137 12.79 5.85 9.37
CA GLY A 137 13.41 5.33 10.59
C GLY A 137 12.43 5.21 11.76
N LEU A 138 11.56 6.22 11.95
CA LEU A 138 10.51 6.19 12.96
C LEU A 138 9.49 5.09 12.69
N LEU A 139 9.02 4.95 11.45
CA LEU A 139 8.10 3.88 11.03
C LEU A 139 8.71 2.50 11.30
N ALA A 140 9.98 2.27 10.92
CA ALA A 140 10.66 1.01 11.18
C ALA A 140 10.77 0.69 12.69
N ARG A 141 11.04 1.71 13.52
CA ARG A 141 11.10 1.57 14.98
C ARG A 141 9.73 1.31 15.60
N LEU A 142 8.70 2.07 15.21
CA LEU A 142 7.31 1.85 15.63
C LEU A 142 6.84 0.44 15.31
N LEU A 143 7.18 -0.06 14.13
CA LEU A 143 6.82 -1.40 13.71
C LEU A 143 7.44 -2.47 14.64
N LYS A 144 8.66 -2.24 15.12
CA LYS A 144 9.38 -3.12 16.06
C LYS A 144 8.80 -3.11 17.47
N GLU A 145 8.50 -1.92 17.98
CA GLU A 145 8.18 -1.66 19.38
C GLU A 145 6.67 -1.72 19.64
N GLU A 146 5.90 -0.97 18.86
CA GLU A 146 4.46 -0.78 19.02
C GLU A 146 3.63 -1.67 18.11
N GLY A 147 4.18 -2.12 16.96
CA GLY A 147 3.50 -3.04 16.04
C GLY A 147 3.15 -4.40 16.65
N LYS A 148 3.81 -4.77 17.75
CA LYS A 148 3.47 -5.97 18.52
C LYS A 148 2.22 -5.76 19.38
N LYS A 149 1.93 -4.53 19.82
CA LYS A 149 0.81 -4.19 20.69
C LYS A 149 -0.45 -3.89 19.88
N SER A 150 -0.29 -3.17 18.77
CA SER A 150 -1.40 -2.78 17.87
C SER A 150 -1.18 -3.33 16.48
N GLN A 151 -2.05 -4.26 16.08
CA GLN A 151 -2.04 -4.82 14.73
C GLN A 151 -2.48 -3.79 13.69
N ASP A 152 -3.37 -2.86 14.05
CA ASP A 152 -3.83 -1.80 13.15
C ASP A 152 -2.70 -0.79 12.86
N LEU A 153 -1.87 -0.47 13.87
CA LEU A 153 -0.63 0.30 13.68
C LEU A 153 0.33 -0.44 12.75
N ALA A 154 0.58 -1.73 13.00
CA ALA A 154 1.47 -2.53 12.17
C ALA A 154 1.00 -2.54 10.70
N ILE A 155 -0.30 -2.71 10.47
CA ILE A 155 -0.90 -2.67 9.14
C ILE A 155 -0.70 -1.29 8.49
N ASN A 156 -0.98 -0.19 9.21
CA ASN A 156 -0.80 1.16 8.66
C ASN A 156 0.66 1.37 8.21
N VAL A 157 1.61 1.07 9.08
CA VAL A 157 3.05 1.22 8.80
C VAL A 157 3.48 0.33 7.64
N LEU A 158 3.06 -0.94 7.61
CA LEU A 158 3.42 -1.87 6.53
C LEU A 158 2.91 -1.40 5.18
N TYR A 159 1.70 -0.82 5.09
CA TYR A 159 1.19 -0.28 3.83
C TYR A 159 1.92 0.99 3.37
N VAL A 160 2.38 1.84 4.29
CA VAL A 160 3.26 2.97 3.95
C VAL A 160 4.59 2.46 3.39
N LEU A 161 5.22 1.50 4.06
CA LEU A 161 6.46 0.87 3.60
C LEU A 161 6.28 0.14 2.27
N TYR A 162 5.12 -0.47 2.04
CA TYR A 162 4.75 -1.07 0.76
C TYR A 162 4.69 -0.02 -0.35
N ALA A 163 4.03 1.12 -0.11
CA ALA A 163 3.98 2.21 -1.09
C ALA A 163 5.38 2.70 -1.47
N PHE A 164 6.31 2.81 -0.51
CA PHE A 164 7.71 3.12 -0.80
C PHE A 164 8.43 2.01 -1.56
N SER A 165 8.24 0.75 -1.17
CA SER A 165 8.92 -0.39 -1.81
C SER A 165 8.52 -0.61 -3.27
N SER A 166 7.41 -0.04 -3.73
CA SER A 166 6.99 -0.15 -5.13
C SER A 166 7.93 0.60 -6.10
N PHE A 167 8.87 1.40 -5.59
CA PHE A 167 9.80 2.18 -6.41
C PHE A 167 11.24 1.84 -6.02
N SER A 168 12.02 1.28 -6.94
CA SER A 168 13.41 0.86 -6.66
C SER A 168 14.31 2.01 -6.21
N GLN A 169 14.06 3.23 -6.66
CA GLN A 169 14.77 4.45 -6.20
C GLN A 169 14.62 4.73 -4.70
N PHE A 170 13.59 4.16 -4.05
CA PHE A 170 13.31 4.33 -2.62
C PHE A 170 13.89 3.20 -1.76
N HIS A 171 14.34 2.10 -2.36
CA HIS A 171 14.90 0.95 -1.63
C HIS A 171 16.09 1.31 -0.72
N PRO A 172 17.03 2.20 -1.10
CA PRO A 172 18.14 2.56 -0.21
C PRO A 172 17.67 3.11 1.15
N TYR A 173 16.57 3.86 1.20
CA TYR A 173 15.98 4.39 2.43
C TYR A 173 15.37 3.27 3.30
N LEU A 174 14.75 2.28 2.67
CA LEU A 174 14.15 1.13 3.38
C LEU A 174 15.23 0.19 3.93
N VAL A 175 16.29 -0.02 3.15
CA VAL A 175 17.44 -0.84 3.55
C VAL A 175 18.22 -0.18 4.69
N SER A 176 18.47 1.13 4.62
CA SER A 176 19.18 1.88 5.67
C SER A 176 18.41 1.84 7.00
N ALA A 177 17.09 1.91 6.96
CA ALA A 177 16.21 1.75 8.13
C ALA A 177 16.01 0.29 8.57
N ALA A 178 16.72 -0.67 7.95
CA ALA A 178 16.64 -2.11 8.23
C ALA A 178 15.22 -2.69 8.13
N VAL A 179 14.37 -2.13 7.27
CA VAL A 179 12.95 -2.50 7.10
C VAL A 179 12.79 -4.00 6.85
N GLY A 180 13.59 -4.58 5.93
CA GLY A 180 13.52 -6.02 5.66
C GLY A 180 13.74 -6.89 6.91
N SER A 181 14.69 -6.52 7.77
CA SER A 181 14.95 -7.26 9.01
C SER A 181 13.81 -7.12 10.02
N GLN A 182 13.17 -5.95 10.08
CA GLN A 182 12.00 -5.71 10.93
C GLN A 182 10.82 -6.57 10.47
N ILE A 183 10.53 -6.57 9.17
CA ILE A 183 9.41 -7.32 8.59
C ILE A 183 9.56 -8.83 8.86
N LEU A 184 10.76 -9.39 8.70
CA LEU A 184 11.02 -10.80 9.03
C LEU A 184 10.77 -11.12 10.49
N SER A 185 11.14 -10.19 11.39
CA SER A 185 10.91 -10.36 12.82
C SER A 185 9.41 -10.40 13.14
N ILE A 186 8.59 -9.65 12.40
CA ILE A 186 7.13 -9.67 12.51
C ILE A 186 6.56 -10.97 11.97
N VAL A 187 7.00 -11.43 10.78
CA VAL A 187 6.57 -12.70 10.21
C VAL A 187 6.85 -13.83 11.20
N ALA A 188 8.05 -13.89 11.76
CA ALA A 188 8.42 -14.88 12.77
C ALA A 188 7.56 -14.80 14.05
N LEU A 189 7.24 -13.58 14.50
CA LEU A 189 6.33 -13.38 15.64
C LEU A 189 4.92 -13.88 15.32
N GLU A 190 4.43 -13.62 14.12
CA GLU A 190 3.08 -13.97 13.71
C GLU A 190 2.92 -15.49 13.50
N CYS A 191 3.98 -16.18 13.04
CA CYS A 191 4.05 -17.64 13.07
C CYS A 191 3.90 -18.19 14.50
N LYS A 192 4.67 -17.65 15.46
CA LYS A 192 4.57 -18.06 16.87
C LYS A 192 3.18 -17.81 17.47
N ARG A 193 2.56 -16.67 17.14
CA ARG A 193 1.19 -16.34 17.56
C ARG A 193 0.16 -17.30 16.99
N HIS A 194 0.31 -17.67 15.73
CA HIS A 194 -0.56 -18.64 15.06
C HIS A 194 -0.47 -20.02 15.74
N GLU A 195 0.75 -20.52 15.98
CA GLU A 195 0.95 -21.79 16.66
C GLU A 195 0.32 -21.81 18.05
N LEU A 196 0.47 -20.73 18.83
CA LEU A 196 -0.14 -20.64 20.15
C LEU A 196 -1.66 -20.69 20.06
N ARG A 197 -2.27 -19.92 19.14
CA ARG A 197 -3.72 -19.92 18.92
C ARG A 197 -4.23 -21.29 18.48
N GLU A 198 -3.51 -21.99 17.62
CA GLU A 198 -3.89 -23.34 17.20
C GLU A 198 -3.83 -24.35 18.35
N ARG A 199 -2.83 -24.25 19.25
CA ARG A 199 -2.77 -25.09 20.46
C ARG A 199 -3.93 -24.81 21.42
N GLU A 200 -4.28 -23.54 21.64
CA GLU A 200 -5.42 -23.16 22.46
C GLU A 200 -6.73 -23.69 21.86
N ARG A 201 -6.92 -23.54 20.55
CA ARG A 201 -8.07 -24.09 19.83
C ARG A 201 -8.18 -25.60 19.93
N ALA A 202 -7.06 -26.32 19.86
CA ALA A 202 -7.05 -27.77 20.01
C ALA A 202 -7.55 -28.19 21.41
N LYS A 203 -7.07 -27.52 22.47
CA LYS A 203 -7.53 -27.75 23.84
C LYS A 203 -9.03 -27.43 24.01
N GLU A 204 -9.49 -26.33 23.42
CA GLU A 204 -10.90 -25.94 23.47
C GLU A 204 -11.81 -26.94 22.73
N ARG A 205 -11.38 -27.46 21.58
CA ARG A 205 -12.10 -28.51 20.85
C ARG A 205 -12.20 -29.80 21.66
N GLU A 206 -11.14 -30.17 22.36
CA GLU A 206 -11.14 -31.34 23.24
C GLU A 206 -12.09 -31.16 24.43
N ALA A 207 -12.06 -30.00 25.09
CA ALA A 207 -12.98 -29.67 26.18
C ALA A 207 -14.44 -29.64 25.72
N ALA A 208 -14.71 -29.11 24.51
CA ALA A 208 -16.04 -29.11 23.92
C ALA A 208 -16.54 -30.53 23.60
N ALA A 209 -15.65 -31.43 23.16
CA ALA A 209 -15.99 -32.84 22.92
C ALA A 209 -16.35 -33.59 24.23
N LYS A 210 -15.77 -33.17 25.36
CA LYS A 210 -16.09 -33.69 26.70
C LYS A 210 -17.41 -33.16 27.27
N GLY A 211 -18.14 -32.32 26.53
CA GLY A 211 -19.46 -31.80 26.91
C GLY A 211 -19.45 -30.63 27.89
N ASP A 212 -18.27 -30.13 28.25
CA ASP A 212 -18.07 -29.17 29.35
C ASP A 212 -18.09 -27.70 28.88
N ALA A 213 -18.46 -27.46 27.61
CA ALA A 213 -18.33 -26.14 26.97
C ALA A 213 -19.66 -25.42 26.73
N ASP A 214 -19.71 -24.17 27.17
CA ASP A 214 -20.78 -23.23 26.83
C ASP A 214 -20.76 -22.89 25.32
N LYS A 215 -21.81 -23.32 24.61
CA LYS A 215 -21.97 -23.16 23.15
C LYS A 215 -22.01 -21.70 22.71
N VAL A 216 -22.50 -20.76 23.55
CA VAL A 216 -22.56 -19.34 23.20
C VAL A 216 -21.16 -18.73 23.24
N LYS A 217 -20.41 -18.98 24.33
CA LYS A 217 -19.02 -18.52 24.48
C LYS A 217 -18.10 -19.10 23.39
N LEU A 218 -18.29 -20.36 23.01
CA LEU A 218 -17.51 -20.99 21.94
C LEU A 218 -17.72 -20.26 20.59
N LYS A 219 -18.97 -19.95 20.24
CA LYS A 219 -19.28 -19.20 19.01
C LYS A 219 -18.68 -17.79 18.99
N GLU A 220 -18.70 -17.08 20.12
CA GLU A 220 -18.09 -15.74 20.22
C GLU A 220 -16.56 -15.80 20.06
N LYS A 221 -15.91 -16.76 20.71
CA LYS A 221 -14.48 -17.00 20.54
C LYS A 221 -14.11 -17.34 19.10
N GLU A 222 -14.87 -18.20 18.44
CA GLU A 222 -14.64 -18.52 17.02
C GLU A 222 -14.76 -17.30 16.11
N LYS A 223 -15.72 -16.40 16.36
CA LYS A 223 -15.85 -15.14 15.63
C LYS A 223 -14.61 -14.25 15.83
N ARG A 224 -14.16 -14.10 17.08
CA ARG A 224 -12.94 -13.33 17.40
C ARG A 224 -11.71 -13.91 16.71
N TYR A 225 -11.57 -15.23 16.71
CA TYR A 225 -10.48 -15.92 16.01
C TYR A 225 -10.52 -15.63 14.50
N LYS A 226 -11.68 -15.77 13.86
CA LYS A 226 -11.81 -15.51 12.41
C LYS A 226 -11.43 -14.07 12.07
N MET A 227 -11.79 -13.11 12.92
CA MET A 227 -11.40 -11.71 12.74
C MET A 227 -9.89 -11.52 12.87
N GLN A 228 -9.26 -12.11 13.88
CA GLN A 228 -7.80 -12.07 14.06
C GLN A 228 -7.06 -12.74 12.90
N ALA A 229 -7.54 -13.88 12.42
CA ALA A 229 -6.95 -14.59 11.28
C ALA A 229 -6.99 -13.73 10.00
N ARG A 230 -8.10 -13.03 9.73
CA ARG A 230 -8.18 -12.09 8.60
C ARG A 230 -7.20 -10.94 8.71
N LYS A 231 -7.05 -10.35 9.90
CA LYS A 231 -6.06 -9.28 10.11
C LYS A 231 -4.62 -9.81 9.93
N GLN A 232 -4.36 -11.02 10.42
CA GLN A 232 -3.06 -11.69 10.27
C GLN A 232 -2.73 -11.92 8.79
N GLU A 233 -3.68 -12.42 8.02
CA GLU A 233 -3.50 -12.68 6.59
C GLU A 233 -3.15 -11.40 5.83
N LYS A 234 -3.88 -10.30 6.08
CA LYS A 234 -3.56 -8.98 5.51
C LYS A 234 -2.16 -8.50 5.89
N LEU A 235 -1.78 -8.65 7.16
CA LEU A 235 -0.47 -8.27 7.65
C LEU A 235 0.64 -9.08 6.94
N LEU A 236 0.51 -10.40 6.90
CA LEU A 236 1.48 -11.29 6.25
C LEU A 236 1.57 -11.03 4.75
N TYR A 237 0.44 -10.83 4.07
CA TYR A 237 0.38 -10.47 2.67
C TYR A 237 1.25 -9.25 2.38
N VAL A 238 1.04 -8.14 3.10
CA VAL A 238 1.83 -6.93 2.89
C VAL A 238 3.30 -7.15 3.24
N CYS A 239 3.60 -7.86 4.33
CA CYS A 239 4.99 -8.20 4.69
C CYS A 239 5.73 -8.88 3.54
N PHE A 240 5.15 -9.93 2.94
CA PHE A 240 5.79 -10.65 1.84
C PHE A 240 5.93 -9.79 0.58
N HIS A 241 4.96 -8.94 0.29
CA HIS A 241 5.06 -8.01 -0.85
C HIS A 241 6.18 -7.00 -0.69
N VAL A 242 6.37 -6.40 0.49
CA VAL A 242 7.50 -5.50 0.73
C VAL A 242 8.83 -6.24 0.58
N LEU A 243 8.93 -7.45 1.15
CA LEU A 243 10.14 -8.26 1.02
C LEU A 243 10.44 -8.66 -0.43
N LEU A 244 9.41 -8.98 -1.22
CA LEU A 244 9.54 -9.32 -2.62
C LEU A 244 10.03 -8.13 -3.45
N ASN A 245 9.43 -6.94 -3.24
CA ASN A 245 9.87 -5.72 -3.91
C ASN A 245 11.32 -5.39 -3.60
N LEU A 246 11.72 -5.49 -2.32
CA LEU A 246 13.12 -5.28 -1.92
C LEU A 246 14.07 -6.33 -2.49
N ALA A 247 13.61 -7.55 -2.77
CA ALA A 247 14.44 -8.62 -3.32
C ALA A 247 14.76 -8.45 -4.81
N GLU A 248 14.18 -7.48 -5.51
CA GLU A 248 14.53 -7.19 -6.92
C GLU A 248 16.00 -6.77 -7.09
N GLU A 249 16.64 -6.25 -6.03
CA GLU A 249 18.07 -5.98 -6.04
C GLU A 249 18.89 -7.22 -5.65
N ALA A 250 19.77 -7.68 -6.54
CA ALA A 250 20.59 -8.88 -6.35
C ALA A 250 21.44 -8.87 -5.05
N GLU A 251 21.81 -7.70 -4.53
CA GLU A 251 22.50 -7.61 -3.24
C GLU A 251 21.59 -7.89 -2.04
N ILE A 252 20.34 -7.44 -2.11
CA ILE A 252 19.32 -7.67 -1.07
C ILE A 252 18.88 -9.13 -1.13
N GLU A 253 18.68 -9.68 -2.32
CA GLU A 253 18.40 -11.10 -2.55
C GLU A 253 19.45 -12.00 -1.89
N ARG A 254 20.75 -11.71 -2.10
CA ARG A 254 21.85 -12.45 -1.45
C ARG A 254 21.80 -12.36 0.08
N LYS A 255 21.46 -11.20 0.64
CA LYS A 255 21.28 -11.03 2.10
C LYS A 255 20.07 -11.81 2.60
N MET A 256 19.01 -11.91 1.80
CA MET A 256 17.80 -12.62 2.15
C MET A 256 18.00 -14.14 2.12
N SER A 257 18.68 -14.66 1.09
CA SER A 257 19.06 -16.08 1.01
C SER A 257 19.98 -16.50 2.16
N LYS A 258 20.98 -15.68 2.53
CA LYS A 258 21.83 -15.93 3.71
C LYS A 258 21.07 -16.03 5.03
N LYS A 259 19.90 -15.41 5.11
CA LYS A 259 19.00 -15.47 6.28
C LYS A 259 17.96 -16.59 6.17
N GLY A 260 18.00 -17.41 5.11
CA GLY A 260 17.08 -18.52 4.88
C GLY A 260 15.64 -18.09 4.55
N ILE A 261 15.47 -16.94 3.90
CA ILE A 261 14.16 -16.36 3.60
C ILE A 261 13.62 -16.83 2.24
N ILE A 262 14.52 -16.99 1.28
CA ILE A 262 14.32 -17.50 -0.08
C ILE A 262 15.37 -18.56 -0.39
#